data_AF-A0A7X9IEC7-F1
#
_entry.id   AF-A0A7X9IEC7-F1
#
_cell.length_a   1.000
_cell.length_b   1.000
_cell.length_c   1.000
_cell.angle_alpha   90.00
_cell.angle_beta   90.00
_cell.angle_gamma   90.00
#
_symmetry.space_group_name_H-M   'P 1'
#
loop_
_entity.id
_entity.type
_entity.pdbx_description
1 polymer ?
#
loop_
_entity_poly.entity_id
_entity_poly.type
_entity_poly.pdbx_seq_one_letter_code
_entity_poly.pdbx_strand_id
1 'polypeptide(L)' 'LLGQTVRTLVHGPKEAGSYRITWDGTDDAGRPAATGVYFYRLQADSAVRARKMLLLK' A
#
# COMPACT_ATOMS: atom_id res chain seq x y z
N LEU A 1 0.43 -18.41 7.31
CA LEU A 1 -0.59 -17.54 6.69
C LEU A 1 0.12 -16.44 5.93
N LEU A 2 -0.03 -16.37 4.61
CA LEU A 2 0.47 -15.25 3.80
C LEU A 2 -0.55 -14.10 3.92
N GLY A 3 -0.08 -12.85 3.99
CA GLY A 3 -0.97 -11.69 4.03
C GLY A 3 -1.81 -11.57 2.74
N GLN A 4 -2.96 -10.90 2.82
CA GLN A 4 -3.81 -10.62 1.67
C GLN A 4 -3.46 -9.24 1.09
N THR A 5 -3.30 -9.15 -0.23
CA THR A 5 -3.22 -7.84 -0.93
C THR A 5 -4.58 -7.14 -0.82
N VAL A 6 -4.57 -5.95 -0.23
CA VAL A 6 -5.79 -5.12 -0.05
C VAL A 6 -5.96 -4.14 -1.20
N ARG A 7 -4.88 -3.46 -1.59
CA ARG A 7 -4.88 -2.49 -2.68
C ARG A 7 -3.52 -2.33 -3.32
N THR A 8 -3.50 -2.15 -4.64
CA THR A 8 -2.33 -1.70 -5.40
C THR A 8 -2.40 -0.20 -5.62
N LEU A 9 -1.53 0.56 -4.93
CA LEU A 9 -1.54 2.03 -5.01
C LEU A 9 -0.76 2.62 -6.20
N VAL A 10 0.24 1.87 -6.68
CA VAL A 10 1.06 2.25 -7.84
C VAL A 10 1.25 1.01 -8.69
N HIS A 11 0.98 1.15 -9.98
CA HIS A 11 1.21 0.11 -10.98
C HIS A 11 2.34 0.52 -11.92
N GLY A 12 3.35 -0.33 -12.06
CA GLY A 12 4.51 -0.13 -12.95
C GLY A 12 5.67 0.69 -12.36
N PRO A 13 6.78 0.80 -13.11
CA PRO A 13 7.96 1.53 -12.69
C PRO A 13 7.72 3.05 -12.62
N LYS A 14 8.53 3.72 -11.80
CA LYS A 14 8.59 5.19 -11.71
C LYS A 14 10.04 5.60 -11.84
N GLU A 15 10.28 6.69 -12.56
CA GLU A 15 11.60 7.33 -12.65
C GLU A 15 12.08 7.79 -11.27
N ALA A 16 13.38 8.06 -11.16
CA ALA A 16 13.95 8.59 -9.92
C ALA A 16 13.31 9.95 -9.57
N GLY A 17 12.80 10.07 -8.35
CA GLY A 17 12.12 11.28 -7.90
C GLY A 17 11.42 11.12 -6.56
N SER A 18 10.78 12.20 -6.10
CA SER A 18 9.98 12.22 -4.88
C SER A 18 8.50 12.11 -5.21
N TYR A 19 7.83 11.13 -4.62
CA TYR A 19 6.40 10.88 -4.81
C TYR A 19 5.67 10.84 -3.49
N ARG A 20 4.44 11.34 -3.48
CA ARG A 20 3.50 11.19 -2.36
C ARG A 20 2.32 10.36 -2.84
N ILE A 21 2.10 9.23 -2.17
CA ILE A 21 0.98 8.32 -2.42
C ILE A 21 0.13 8.29 -1.15
N THR A 22 -1.17 8.47 -1.28
CA THR A 22 -2.13 8.38 -0.18
C THR A 22 -3.06 7.20 -0.45
N TRP A 23 -3.19 6.31 0.54
CA TRP A 23 -4.25 5.31 0.52
C TRP A 23 -5.50 5.90 1.15
N ASP A 24 -6.63 5.79 0.43
CA ASP A 24 -7.95 6.28 0.85
C ASP A 24 -8.69 5.34 1.80
N GLY A 25 -8.07 4.22 2.19
CA GLY A 25 -8.70 3.23 3.06
C GLY A 25 -9.70 2.32 2.35
N THR A 26 -9.64 2.20 1.01
CA THR A 26 -10.48 1.27 0.24
C THR A 26 -9.67 0.17 -0.45
N ASP A 27 -10.28 -0.96 -0.80
CA ASP A 27 -9.65 -2.04 -1.55
C ASP A 27 -9.59 -1.74 -3.07
N ASP A 28 -9.07 -2.68 -3.86
CA ASP A 28 -9.02 -2.54 -5.34
C ASP A 28 -10.40 -2.48 -6.00
N ALA A 29 -11.47 -2.93 -5.32
CA ALA A 29 -12.86 -2.83 -5.78
C ALA A 29 -13.56 -1.54 -5.29
N GLY A 30 -12.83 -0.64 -4.61
CA GLY A 30 -13.37 0.59 -4.04
C GLY A 30 -14.19 0.39 -2.77
N ARG A 31 -14.19 -0.80 -2.17
CA ARG A 31 -14.92 -1.08 -0.93
C ARG A 31 -14.10 -0.61 0.27
N PRO A 32 -14.72 -0.05 1.33
CA PRO A 32 -14.01 0.34 2.53
C PRO A 32 -13.27 -0.83 3.19
N ALA A 33 -11.99 -0.63 3.49
CA ALA A 33 -11.21 -1.56 4.29
C ALA A 33 -11.61 -1.44 5.77
N ALA A 34 -11.42 -2.52 6.54
CA ALA A 34 -11.71 -2.52 7.97
C ALA A 34 -10.73 -1.62 8.74
N THR A 35 -11.16 -1.04 9.86
CA THR A 35 -10.25 -0.42 10.82
C THR A 35 -9.23 -1.47 11.28
N GLY A 36 -7.95 -1.11 11.33
CA GLY A 36 -6.94 -2.05 11.79
C GLY A 36 -5.54 -1.77 11.29
N VAL A 37 -4.68 -2.76 11.52
CA VAL A 37 -3.28 -2.72 11.14
C VAL A 37 -3.12 -3.23 9.72
N TYR A 38 -2.44 -2.43 8.90
CA TYR A 38 -2.05 -2.78 7.54
C TYR A 38 -0.54 -2.69 7.38
N PHE A 39 -0.02 -3.35 6.35
CA PHE A 39 1.36 -3.20 5.93
C PHE A 39 1.38 -2.77 4.48
N TYR A 40 2.12 -1.71 4.18
CA TYR A 40 2.47 -1.43 2.79
C TYR A 40 3.80 -2.08 2.45
N ARG A 41 3.97 -2.48 1.20
CA ARG A 41 5.21 -2.96 0.62
C ARG A 41 5.55 -2.10 -0.59
N LEU A 42 6.66 -1.38 -0.51
CA LEU A 42 7.26 -0.63 -1.61
C LEU A 42 8.44 -1.41 -2.17
N GLN A 43 8.49 -1.55 -3.48
CA GLN A 43 9.62 -2.16 -4.19
C GLN A 43 10.17 -1.15 -5.19
N ALA A 44 11.48 -0.91 -5.13
CA ALA A 44 12.22 -0.08 -6.08
C ALA A 44 13.51 -0.84 -6.43
N ASP A 45 13.65 -1.24 -7.69
CA ASP A 45 14.69 -2.15 -8.17
C ASP A 45 14.82 -3.40 -7.27
N SER A 46 15.97 -3.58 -6.62
CA SER A 46 16.25 -4.67 -5.68
C SER A 46 15.85 -4.36 -4.23
N ALA A 47 15.51 -3.11 -3.91
CA ALA A 47 15.15 -2.70 -2.56
C ALA A 47 13.66 -2.92 -2.30
N VAL A 48 13.37 -3.63 -1.21
CA VAL A 48 12.01 -3.80 -0.69
C VAL A 48 11.92 -3.16 0.68
N ARG A 49 10.93 -2.29 0.88
CA ARG A 49 10.62 -1.69 2.18
C ARG A 49 9.18 -2.02 2.55
N ALA A 50 8.98 -2.48 3.77
CA ALA A 50 7.66 -2.67 4.33
C ALA A 50 7.53 -1.86 5.62
N ARG A 51 6.37 -1.22 5.83
CA ARG A 51 6.07 -0.58 7.11
C ARG A 51 4.62 -0.80 7.50
N LYS A 52 4.41 -0.84 8.82
CA LYS A 52 3.10 -0.92 9.45
C LYS A 52 2.39 0.43 9.37
N MET A 53 1.09 0.39 9.16
CA MET A 53 0.15 1.52 9.21
C MET A 53 -1.06 1.15 10.05
N LEU A 54 -1.72 2.15 10.62
CA LEU A 54 -2.99 2.00 11.31
C LEU A 54 -4.05 2.76 10.53
N LEU A 55 -5.09 2.08 10.07
CA LEU A 55 -6.26 2.70 9.49
C LEU A 55 -7.29 2.88 10.60
N LEU A 56 -7.62 4.14 10.88
CA LEU A 56 -8.70 4.54 11.79
C LEU A 56 -9.86 5.09 10.94
N LYS A 57 -11.09 4.86 11.41
CA LYS A 57 -12.30 5.48 10.85
C LYS A 57 -12.64 6.73 11.62
#